data_AF-A0A3D3DV04-F1
#
_entry.id   AF-A0A3D3DV04-F1
#
_cell.length_a   1.000
_cell.length_b   1.000
_cell.length_c   1.000
_cell.angle_alpha   90.00
_cell.angle_beta   90.00
_cell.angle_gamma   90.00
#
_symmetry.space_group_name_H-M   'P 1'
#
loop_
_entity.id
_entity.type
_entity.pdbx_description
1 polymer ?
#
loop_
_entity_poly.entity_id
_entity_poly.type
_entity_poly.pdbx_seq_one_letter_code
_entity_poly.pdbx_strand_id
1 'polypeptide(L)'
;MTQVTYGAFGSIITSHLQIMKKTILTTVAAVCSASSFVHADGKAAFMMCSACHGADGKGLQVGAKKMAPTLAGSAVANGDPSVLALAILKGIKKEGVEYLGVMAALEAVYADDQKLADVMTYVRQSFGNKAAAVTKEDAAKFRAQWKDVKEPVTRAKIAELANKAAE
;
A
#
# COMPACT_ATOMS: atom_id res chain seq x y z
N MET A 1 -18.41 -19.36 -80.30
CA MET A 1 -17.89 -18.29 -79.42
C MET A 1 -18.30 -18.65 -78.00
N THR A 2 -17.58 -19.59 -77.39
CA THR A 2 -16.43 -19.41 -76.46
C THR A 2 -16.86 -18.95 -75.07
N GLN A 3 -16.90 -19.95 -74.18
CA GLN A 3 -16.92 -19.83 -72.74
C GLN A 3 -15.67 -19.07 -72.25
N VAL A 4 -15.83 -18.30 -71.16
CA VAL A 4 -14.70 -17.82 -70.34
C VAL A 4 -14.99 -18.21 -68.89
N THR A 5 -14.03 -18.94 -68.33
CA THR A 5 -13.93 -19.45 -66.96
C THR A 5 -13.10 -18.50 -66.08
N TYR A 6 -12.97 -18.87 -64.79
CA TYR A 6 -12.15 -18.29 -63.70
C TYR A 6 -12.80 -17.14 -62.88
N GLY A 7 -12.77 -17.13 -61.54
CA GLY A 7 -12.07 -18.01 -60.60
C GLY A 7 -12.43 -17.71 -59.15
N ALA A 8 -12.19 -18.69 -58.29
CA ALA A 8 -12.37 -18.66 -56.85
C ALA A 8 -11.35 -17.72 -56.17
N PHE A 9 -11.80 -16.63 -55.55
CA PHE A 9 -11.00 -15.88 -54.57
C PHE A 9 -11.95 -15.14 -53.62
N GLY A 10 -12.07 -15.61 -52.37
CA GLY A 10 -12.88 -14.92 -51.37
C GLY A 10 -12.97 -15.56 -49.98
N SER A 11 -12.38 -16.74 -49.75
CA SER A 11 -12.55 -17.48 -48.48
C SER A 11 -11.34 -17.41 -47.53
N ILE A 12 -10.47 -16.40 -47.66
CA ILE A 12 -9.21 -16.31 -46.86
C ILE A 12 -9.22 -15.11 -45.87
N ILE A 13 -10.28 -14.28 -45.83
CA ILE A 13 -10.32 -13.08 -44.97
C ILE A 13 -11.21 -13.27 -43.72
N THR A 14 -11.44 -14.50 -43.26
CA THR A 14 -12.24 -14.75 -42.03
C THR A 14 -11.46 -15.40 -40.88
N SER A 15 -10.25 -15.91 -41.09
CA SER A 15 -9.52 -16.65 -40.04
C SER A 15 -8.52 -15.85 -39.19
N HIS A 16 -8.18 -14.60 -39.53
CA HIS A 16 -7.20 -13.84 -38.73
C HIS A 16 -7.83 -12.93 -37.66
N LEU A 17 -9.12 -12.59 -37.77
CA LEU A 17 -9.79 -11.70 -36.80
C LEU A 17 -10.34 -12.43 -35.57
N GLN A 18 -10.45 -13.77 -35.62
CA GLN A 18 -10.97 -14.60 -34.52
C GLN A 18 -9.89 -14.99 -33.49
N ILE A 19 -8.60 -14.87 -33.81
CA ILE A 19 -7.50 -15.29 -32.94
C ILE A 19 -7.15 -14.19 -31.92
N MET A 20 -7.27 -12.91 -32.28
CA MET A 20 -6.91 -11.81 -31.38
C MET A 20 -7.93 -11.53 -30.26
N LYS A 21 -9.19 -11.95 -30.40
CA LYS A 21 -10.23 -11.74 -29.37
C LYS A 21 -10.21 -12.77 -28.24
N LYS A 22 -9.66 -13.97 -28.48
CA LYS A 22 -9.73 -15.08 -27.52
C LYS A 22 -8.63 -15.06 -26.47
N THR A 23 -7.52 -14.35 -26.74
CA THR A 23 -6.33 -14.34 -25.88
C THR A 23 -6.35 -13.27 -24.79
N ILE A 24 -7.28 -12.30 -24.85
CA ILE A 24 -7.30 -11.16 -23.91
C ILE A 24 -8.26 -11.41 -22.71
N LEU A 25 -9.13 -12.42 -22.76
CA LEU A 25 -10.21 -12.56 -21.78
C LEU A 25 -9.89 -13.43 -20.55
N THR A 26 -8.79 -14.19 -20.53
CA THR A 26 -8.57 -15.21 -19.50
C THR A 26 -7.71 -14.80 -18.29
N THR A 27 -7.18 -13.57 -18.22
CA THR A 27 -6.24 -13.19 -17.12
C THR A 27 -6.75 -12.13 -16.14
N VAL A 28 -7.93 -11.52 -16.33
CA VAL A 28 -8.39 -10.41 -15.46
C VAL A 28 -9.17 -10.88 -14.22
N ALA A 29 -9.73 -12.09 -14.22
CA ALA A 29 -10.59 -12.54 -13.12
C ALA A 29 -9.85 -12.94 -11.83
N ALA A 30 -8.52 -13.11 -11.85
CA ALA A 30 -7.75 -13.58 -10.70
C ALA A 30 -7.32 -12.47 -9.72
N VAL A 31 -7.48 -11.19 -10.07
CA VAL A 31 -6.93 -10.08 -9.27
C VAL A 31 -7.90 -9.59 -8.19
N CYS A 32 -9.20 -9.89 -8.29
CA CYS A 32 -10.20 -9.36 -7.36
C CYS A 32 -10.31 -10.11 -6.02
N SER A 33 -9.83 -11.36 -5.91
CA SER A 33 -9.98 -12.16 -4.69
C SER A 33 -8.85 -12.01 -3.67
N ALA A 34 -7.73 -11.38 -4.04
CA ALA A 34 -6.61 -11.15 -3.13
C ALA A 34 -6.88 -10.00 -2.13
N SER A 35 -7.68 -9.00 -2.52
CA SER A 35 -7.87 -7.78 -1.73
C SER A 35 -8.68 -7.99 -0.44
N SER A 36 -9.68 -8.89 -0.44
CA SER A 36 -10.54 -9.10 0.73
C SER A 36 -9.83 -9.85 1.87
N PHE A 37 -8.91 -10.76 1.56
CA PHE A 37 -8.15 -11.51 2.57
C PHE A 37 -7.03 -10.63 3.17
N VAL A 38 -6.29 -9.90 2.32
CA VAL A 38 -5.28 -8.91 2.74
C VAL A 38 -5.87 -7.84 3.68
N HIS A 39 -7.14 -7.47 3.49
CA HIS A 39 -7.82 -6.54 4.39
C HIS A 39 -8.16 -7.11 5.77
N ALA A 40 -8.50 -8.39 5.89
CA ALA A 40 -8.83 -8.98 7.19
C ALA A 40 -7.58 -9.08 8.08
N ASP A 41 -6.48 -9.60 7.53
CA ASP A 41 -5.20 -9.74 8.23
C ASP A 41 -4.59 -8.37 8.53
N GLY A 42 -4.67 -7.43 7.58
CA GLY A 42 -4.23 -6.05 7.79
C GLY A 42 -5.03 -5.30 8.85
N LYS A 43 -6.36 -5.52 8.93
CA LYS A 43 -7.21 -4.94 9.98
C LYS A 43 -6.86 -5.50 11.35
N ALA A 44 -6.64 -6.81 11.45
CA ALA A 44 -6.22 -7.45 12.70
C ALA A 44 -4.85 -6.91 13.16
N ALA A 45 -3.91 -6.77 12.22
CA ALA A 45 -2.60 -6.19 12.48
C ALA A 45 -2.70 -4.72 12.95
N PHE A 46 -3.62 -3.93 12.38
CA PHE A 46 -3.86 -2.54 12.74
C PHE A 46 -4.39 -2.33 14.17
N MET A 47 -4.91 -3.37 14.86
CA MET A 47 -5.43 -3.22 16.22
C MET A 47 -4.40 -2.60 17.18
N MET A 48 -3.11 -2.93 17.02
CA MET A 48 -2.02 -2.30 17.78
C MET A 48 -1.91 -0.78 17.51
N CYS A 49 -2.06 -0.38 16.25
CA CYS A 49 -2.01 1.03 15.84
C CYS A 49 -3.24 1.81 16.34
N SER A 50 -4.41 1.15 16.38
CA SER A 50 -5.68 1.78 16.76
C SER A 50 -5.71 2.33 18.18
N ALA A 51 -4.88 1.78 19.09
CA ALA A 51 -4.75 2.26 20.47
C ALA A 51 -4.31 3.73 20.54
N CYS A 52 -3.58 4.21 19.53
CA CYS A 52 -3.10 5.60 19.45
C CYS A 52 -3.74 6.38 18.30
N HIS A 53 -3.88 5.75 17.13
CA HIS A 53 -4.41 6.39 15.92
C HIS A 53 -5.94 6.36 15.83
N GLY A 54 -6.62 5.72 16.77
CA GLY A 54 -8.06 5.50 16.75
C GLY A 54 -8.46 4.40 15.76
N ALA A 55 -9.62 3.79 15.99
CA ALA A 55 -10.18 2.77 15.09
C ALA A 55 -10.53 3.32 13.70
N ASP A 56 -10.76 4.63 13.60
CA ASP A 56 -11.08 5.35 12.36
C ASP A 56 -9.87 6.07 11.74
N GLY A 57 -8.67 5.90 12.30
CA GLY A 57 -7.44 6.51 11.80
C GLY A 57 -7.39 8.04 11.92
N LYS A 58 -8.32 8.70 12.64
CA LYS A 58 -8.33 10.18 12.79
C LYS A 58 -7.43 10.70 13.92
N GLY A 59 -6.77 9.79 14.63
CA GLY A 59 -6.04 10.06 15.87
C GLY A 59 -6.98 10.04 17.07
N LEU A 60 -6.53 9.44 18.18
CA LEU A 60 -7.31 9.41 19.42
C LEU A 60 -7.24 10.77 20.13
N GLN A 61 -8.37 11.41 20.40
CA GLN A 61 -8.41 12.64 21.18
C GLN A 61 -8.25 12.36 22.69
N VAL A 62 -7.43 13.16 23.35
CA VAL A 62 -7.15 13.11 24.80
C VAL A 62 -7.18 14.54 25.33
N GLY A 63 -8.35 14.97 25.80
CA GLY A 63 -8.60 16.36 26.16
C GLY A 63 -8.50 17.29 24.94
N ALA A 64 -7.70 18.34 25.05
CA ALA A 64 -7.46 19.30 23.96
C ALA A 64 -6.34 18.87 22.97
N LYS A 65 -5.77 17.68 23.13
CA LYS A 65 -4.63 17.17 22.35
C LYS A 65 -4.95 15.80 21.75
N LYS A 66 -4.11 15.33 20.83
CA LYS A 66 -4.22 13.97 20.28
C LYS A 66 -3.17 13.03 20.86
N MET A 67 -3.47 11.74 20.92
CA MET A 67 -2.48 10.71 21.21
C MET A 67 -1.50 10.54 20.05
N ALA A 68 -2.01 10.51 18.82
CA ALA A 68 -1.24 10.34 17.59
C ALA A 68 -1.86 11.12 16.41
N PRO A 69 -1.10 11.40 15.33
CA PRO A 69 -1.62 12.07 14.13
C PRO A 69 -2.70 11.25 13.42
N THR A 70 -3.45 11.92 12.54
CA THR A 70 -4.35 11.23 11.62
C THR A 70 -3.57 10.49 10.54
N LEU A 71 -4.02 9.28 10.21
CA LEU A 71 -3.56 8.49 9.08
C LEU A 71 -4.38 8.76 7.81
N ALA A 72 -5.62 9.20 7.96
CA ALA A 72 -6.51 9.58 6.88
C ALA A 72 -5.92 10.77 6.08
N GLY A 73 -5.75 10.60 4.77
CA GLY A 73 -5.20 11.62 3.88
C GLY A 73 -3.74 11.99 4.17
N SER A 74 -3.04 11.28 5.05
CA SER A 74 -1.67 11.65 5.43
C SER A 74 -0.68 11.41 4.29
N ALA A 75 0.32 12.28 4.16
CA ALA A 75 1.39 12.12 3.17
C ALA A 75 2.20 10.83 3.43
N VAL A 76 2.38 10.45 4.69
CA VAL A 76 3.07 9.21 5.09
C VAL A 76 2.29 7.97 4.64
N ALA A 77 0.95 7.98 4.74
CA ALA A 77 0.15 6.86 4.25
C ALA A 77 0.09 6.85 2.72
N ASN A 78 -0.10 7.99 2.05
CA ASN A 78 -0.37 8.00 0.61
C ASN A 78 0.86 8.11 -0.30
N GLY A 79 2.00 8.57 0.22
CA GLY A 79 3.25 8.75 -0.52
C GLY A 79 4.09 7.47 -0.63
N ASP A 80 5.42 7.62 -0.55
CA ASP A 80 6.37 6.51 -0.62
C ASP A 80 6.15 5.53 0.55
N PRO A 81 5.78 4.26 0.27
CA PRO A 81 5.57 3.25 1.30
C PRO A 81 6.83 2.96 2.13
N SER A 82 8.03 3.24 1.64
CA SER A 82 9.27 3.09 2.42
C SER A 82 9.30 4.01 3.64
N VAL A 83 8.67 5.19 3.56
CA VAL A 83 8.59 6.15 4.67
C VAL A 83 7.59 5.67 5.73
N LEU A 84 6.48 5.07 5.31
CA LEU A 84 5.55 4.41 6.22
C LEU A 84 6.24 3.24 6.95
N ALA A 85 7.00 2.42 6.23
CA ALA A 85 7.79 1.33 6.83
C ALA A 85 8.81 1.88 7.85
N LEU A 86 9.52 2.96 7.53
CA LEU A 86 10.45 3.60 8.47
C LEU A 86 9.76 4.00 9.77
N ALA A 87 8.61 4.67 9.67
CA ALA A 87 7.84 5.11 10.84
C ALA A 87 7.34 3.93 11.69
N ILE A 88 6.92 2.83 11.08
CA ILE A 88 6.48 1.62 11.79
C ILE A 88 7.67 0.91 12.45
N LEU A 89 8.74 0.66 11.69
CA LEU A 89 9.86 -0.15 12.15
C LEU A 89 10.65 0.58 13.23
N LYS A 90 11.02 1.83 12.98
CA LYS A 90 11.98 2.56 13.83
C LYS A 90 11.32 3.54 14.78
N GLY A 91 10.04 3.84 14.57
CA GLY A 91 9.32 4.80 15.39
C GLY A 91 9.76 6.24 15.13
N ILE A 92 9.10 7.16 15.82
CA ILE A 92 9.34 8.61 15.74
C ILE A 92 9.55 9.14 17.15
N LYS A 93 10.64 9.88 17.36
CA LYS A 93 10.97 10.52 18.64
C LYS A 93 9.80 11.34 19.14
N LYS A 94 9.63 11.40 20.47
CA LYS A 94 8.67 12.34 21.07
C LYS A 94 9.24 13.74 20.92
N GLU A 95 8.47 14.60 20.26
CA GLU A 95 8.82 15.99 19.99
C GLU A 95 7.57 16.84 20.18
N GLY A 96 7.74 18.02 20.76
CA GLY A 96 6.63 18.95 21.00
C GLY A 96 5.57 18.43 21.97
N VAL A 97 4.39 19.07 21.92
CA VAL A 97 3.25 18.81 22.81
C VAL A 97 1.95 18.59 22.04
N GLU A 98 2.02 18.52 20.71
CA GLU A 98 0.90 18.31 19.79
C GLU A 98 0.35 16.89 19.95
N TYR A 99 1.25 15.93 20.15
CA TYR A 99 0.94 14.53 20.37
C TYR A 99 1.45 14.07 21.73
N LEU A 100 0.55 13.52 22.54
CA LEU A 100 0.91 13.00 23.86
C LEU A 100 1.75 11.71 23.76
N GLY A 101 1.43 10.89 22.76
CA GLY A 101 2.09 9.62 22.48
C GLY A 101 3.42 9.76 21.76
N VAL A 102 4.28 8.78 21.98
CA VAL A 102 5.45 8.52 21.14
C VAL A 102 5.08 7.46 20.11
N MET A 103 5.52 7.61 18.86
CA MET A 103 5.40 6.52 17.89
C MET A 103 6.53 5.54 18.20
N ALA A 104 6.24 4.52 19.00
CA ALA A 104 7.23 3.51 19.37
C ALA A 104 7.75 2.76 18.14
N ALA A 105 8.98 2.25 18.21
CA ALA A 105 9.49 1.30 17.24
C ALA A 105 8.70 -0.01 17.36
N LEU A 106 8.05 -0.44 16.27
CA LEU A 106 7.22 -1.64 16.23
C LEU A 106 7.87 -2.78 15.43
N GLU A 107 9.17 -2.67 15.13
CA GLU A 107 9.92 -3.70 14.37
C GLU A 107 9.82 -5.10 15.00
N ALA A 108 9.84 -5.22 16.33
CA ALA A 108 9.66 -6.49 17.02
C ALA A 108 8.21 -7.02 16.93
N VAL A 109 7.22 -6.13 16.87
CA VAL A 109 5.79 -6.50 16.76
C VAL A 109 5.45 -6.97 15.34
N TYR A 110 6.10 -6.36 14.35
CA TYR A 110 6.03 -6.68 12.93
C TYR A 110 7.36 -7.30 12.46
N ALA A 111 7.80 -8.36 13.16
CA ALA A 111 9.04 -9.07 12.83
C ALA A 111 8.95 -9.87 11.53
N ASP A 112 7.74 -10.24 11.13
CA ASP A 112 7.43 -10.90 9.85
C ASP A 112 7.05 -9.86 8.78
N ASP A 113 7.60 -10.04 7.58
CA ASP A 113 7.41 -9.10 6.47
C ASP A 113 6.00 -9.17 5.87
N GLN A 114 5.32 -10.32 5.95
CA GLN A 114 3.92 -10.41 5.51
C GLN A 114 3.04 -9.57 6.42
N LYS A 115 3.17 -9.72 7.74
CA LYS A 115 2.40 -8.92 8.70
C LYS A 115 2.68 -7.42 8.59
N LEU A 116 3.91 -7.02 8.27
CA LEU A 116 4.26 -5.63 7.98
C LEU A 116 3.55 -5.14 6.71
N ALA A 117 3.61 -5.92 5.63
CA ALA A 117 2.93 -5.61 4.37
C ALA A 117 1.41 -5.48 4.54
N ASP A 118 0.80 -6.35 5.33
CA ASP A 118 -0.64 -6.37 5.58
C ASP A 118 -1.09 -5.10 6.32
N VAL A 119 -0.40 -4.71 7.41
CA VAL A 119 -0.75 -3.49 8.15
C VAL A 119 -0.51 -2.23 7.32
N MET A 120 0.58 -2.21 6.54
CA MET A 120 0.87 -1.08 5.64
C MET A 120 -0.21 -0.95 4.57
N THR A 121 -0.60 -2.06 3.93
CA THR A 121 -1.68 -2.08 2.94
C THR A 121 -3.00 -1.62 3.54
N TYR A 122 -3.34 -2.11 4.74
CA TYR A 122 -4.56 -1.69 5.42
C TYR A 122 -4.58 -0.17 5.67
N VAL A 123 -3.50 0.41 6.20
CA VAL A 123 -3.40 1.87 6.41
C VAL A 123 -3.51 2.65 5.11
N ARG A 124 -2.90 2.15 4.03
CA ARG A 124 -2.85 2.77 2.70
C ARG A 124 -4.17 2.75 1.93
N GLN A 125 -5.06 1.82 2.26
CA GLN A 125 -6.33 1.61 1.56
C GLN A 125 -7.56 1.87 2.43
N SER A 126 -7.35 2.15 3.73
CA SER A 126 -8.41 2.49 4.68
C SER A 126 -8.50 4.00 4.93
N PHE A 127 -9.52 4.41 5.68
CA PHE A 127 -9.67 5.80 6.15
C PHE A 127 -9.80 6.84 5.03
N GLY A 128 -10.22 6.41 3.84
CA GLY A 128 -10.30 7.24 2.64
C GLY A 128 -9.00 7.32 1.82
N ASN A 129 -7.93 6.67 2.27
CA ASN A 129 -6.71 6.51 1.49
C ASN A 129 -6.95 5.56 0.31
N LYS A 130 -6.26 5.80 -0.80
CA LYS A 130 -6.38 5.01 -2.05
C LYS A 130 -5.02 4.62 -2.63
N ALA A 131 -4.02 4.51 -1.76
CA ALA A 131 -2.66 4.23 -2.19
C ALA A 131 -2.49 2.74 -2.52
N ALA A 132 -1.50 2.43 -3.37
CA ALA A 132 -1.22 1.06 -3.79
C ALA A 132 -0.93 0.14 -2.60
N ALA A 133 -1.28 -1.13 -2.71
CA ALA A 133 -0.91 -2.15 -1.74
C ALA A 133 0.62 -2.29 -1.64
N VAL A 134 1.07 -2.82 -0.51
CA VAL A 134 2.48 -3.14 -0.24
C VAL A 134 2.59 -4.65 -0.22
N THR A 135 3.50 -5.23 -1.00
CA THR A 135 3.72 -6.68 -0.97
C THR A 135 4.67 -7.08 0.14
N LYS A 136 4.78 -8.38 0.40
CA LYS A 136 5.78 -8.93 1.32
C LYS A 136 7.20 -8.59 0.87
N GLU A 137 7.46 -8.65 -0.43
CA GLU A 137 8.77 -8.35 -1.03
C GLU A 137 9.12 -6.86 -0.86
N ASP A 138 8.13 -5.98 -1.04
CA ASP A 138 8.28 -4.55 -0.76
C ASP A 138 8.63 -4.32 0.72
N ALA A 139 7.89 -4.95 1.64
CA ALA A 139 8.13 -4.84 3.08
C ALA A 139 9.54 -5.32 3.47
N ALA A 140 9.98 -6.46 2.93
CA ALA A 140 11.33 -6.98 3.15
C ALA A 140 12.40 -6.01 2.62
N LYS A 141 12.19 -5.44 1.43
CA LYS A 141 13.08 -4.41 0.85
C LYS A 141 13.17 -3.18 1.73
N PHE A 142 12.04 -2.67 2.24
CA PHE A 142 12.04 -1.48 3.11
C PHE A 142 12.69 -1.77 4.46
N ARG A 143 12.50 -2.97 5.03
CA ARG A 143 13.21 -3.37 6.25
C ARG A 143 14.72 -3.37 6.03
N ALA A 144 15.19 -3.93 4.92
CA ALA A 144 16.60 -3.92 4.57
C ALA A 144 17.14 -2.49 4.34
N GLN A 145 16.35 -1.63 3.69
CA GLN A 145 16.69 -0.22 3.45
C GLN A 145 16.92 0.55 4.76
N TRP A 146 16.14 0.25 5.81
CA TRP A 146 16.21 0.96 7.09
C TRP A 146 16.98 0.23 8.18
N LYS A 147 17.68 -0.88 7.87
CA LYS A 147 18.34 -1.75 8.86
C LYS A 147 19.33 -1.00 9.78
N ASP A 148 20.00 0.02 9.25
CA ASP A 148 21.04 0.77 9.95
C ASP A 148 20.49 1.94 10.77
N VAL A 149 19.19 2.22 10.68
CA VAL A 149 18.50 3.19 11.56
C VAL A 149 18.23 2.50 12.89
N LYS A 150 19.00 2.87 13.92
CA LYS A 150 18.94 2.25 15.26
C LYS A 150 18.10 3.02 16.26
N GLU A 151 17.91 4.31 16.02
CA GLU A 151 17.20 5.22 16.91
C GLU A 151 15.92 5.71 16.22
N PRO A 152 14.86 6.04 16.97
CA PRO A 152 13.66 6.65 16.40
C PRO A 152 14.00 7.91 15.62
N VAL A 153 13.33 8.13 14.50
CA VAL A 153 13.60 9.30 13.65
C VAL A 153 12.82 10.53 14.11
N THR A 154 13.19 11.72 13.64
CA THR A 154 12.43 12.95 13.95
C THR A 154 11.21 13.09 13.04
N ARG A 155 10.19 13.83 13.49
CA ARG A 155 9.04 14.19 12.64
C ARG A 155 9.48 15.01 11.43
N ALA A 156 10.46 15.90 11.61
CA ALA A 156 11.04 16.66 10.51
C ALA A 156 11.63 15.73 9.44
N LYS A 157 12.33 14.65 9.85
CA LYS A 157 12.88 13.69 8.90
C LYS A 157 11.79 12.92 8.15
N ILE A 158 10.75 12.48 8.85
CA ILE A 158 9.60 11.82 8.21
C ILE A 158 8.92 12.76 7.20
N ALA A 159 8.70 14.03 7.56
CA ALA A 159 8.09 15.01 6.68
C ALA A 159 8.96 15.30 5.44
N GLU A 160 10.28 15.45 5.62
CA GLU A 160 11.23 15.63 4.51
C GLU A 160 11.14 14.46 3.50
N LEU A 161 11.16 13.22 3.99
CA LEU A 161 11.09 12.03 3.14
C LEU A 161 9.72 11.87 2.48
N ALA A 162 8.63 12.15 3.21
CA ALA A 162 7.27 12.05 2.67
C ALA A 162 6.99 13.08 1.56
N ASN A 163 7.57 14.28 1.68
CA ASN A 163 7.39 15.35 0.69
C ASN A 163 8.26 15.15 -0.55
N LYS A 164 9.49 14.64 -0.41
CA LYS A 164 10.36 14.29 -1.55
C LYS A 164 9.77 13.21 -2.46
N ALA A 165 8.89 12.37 -1.93
CA ALA A 165 8.20 11.34 -2.69
C ALA A 165 6.97 11.84 -3.47
N ALA A 166 6.54 13.09 -3.23
CA ALA A 166 5.39 13.71 -3.87
C ALA A 166 5.76 14.61 -5.07
N GLU A 167 7.05 14.83 -5.30
CA GLU A 167 7.64 15.54 -6.46
C GLU A 167 8.04 14.56 -7.56
#